data_AF-A0ABD7MPU2-F1
#
_entry.id   AF-A0ABD7MPU2-F1
#
_cell.length_a   1.000
_cell.length_b   1.000
_cell.length_c   1.000
_cell.angle_alpha   90.00
_cell.angle_beta   90.00
_cell.angle_gamma   90.00
#
_symmetry.space_group_name_H-M   'P 1'
#
loop_
_entity.id
_entity.type
_entity.pdbx_description
1 polymer ?
#
loop_
_entity_poly.entity_id
_entity_poly.type
_entity_poly.pdbx_seq_one_letter_code
_entity_poly.pdbx_strand_id
1 'polypeptide(L)'
;MADLSRFENGQELPPGTYRVDIYLNNGYMATRDVTFNTGDSEQGIVPCLTRAQLASMGLNTASVSGMNLLVDDACVPLTSMIHDATAHLDVGQQRLNLTIPQAFMSNRARGYIPPELWDPGINAGLLNYNFSGNSVQNRIGSNSR
;
A
#
# COMPACT_ATOMS: atom_id res chain seq x y z
N MET A 1 -34.93 -4.35 22.50
CA MET A 1 -34.28 -3.55 23.55
C MET A 1 -32.78 -3.68 23.33
N ALA A 2 -32.06 -2.57 23.22
CA ALA A 2 -30.62 -2.59 22.96
C ALA A 2 -29.87 -3.04 24.23
N ASP A 3 -28.91 -3.95 24.07
CA ASP A 3 -28.03 -4.40 25.15
C ASP A 3 -26.85 -3.41 25.31
N LEU A 4 -26.89 -2.65 26.40
CA LEU A 4 -25.93 -1.57 26.71
C LEU A 4 -24.83 -1.99 27.69
N SER A 5 -24.82 -3.24 28.16
CA SER A 5 -23.89 -3.76 29.17
C SER A 5 -22.40 -3.58 28.83
N ARG A 6 -22.07 -3.41 27.55
CA ARG A 6 -20.72 -3.25 27.01
C ARG A 6 -20.17 -1.82 27.13
N PHE A 7 -21.03 -0.81 27.01
CA PHE A 7 -20.63 0.59 27.21
C PHE A 7 -20.31 0.88 28.68
N GLU A 8 -20.91 0.12 29.60
CA GLU A 8 -20.61 0.20 31.04
C GLU A 8 -19.21 -0.36 31.39
N ASN A 9 -18.66 -1.22 30.54
CA ASN A 9 -17.32 -1.83 30.70
C ASN A 9 -16.22 -1.07 29.95
N GLY A 10 -16.49 0.14 29.46
CA GLY A 10 -15.52 0.96 28.73
C GLY A 10 -15.27 0.53 27.27
N GLN A 11 -16.02 -0.45 26.75
CA GLN A 11 -16.02 -0.73 25.31
C GLN A 11 -16.84 0.34 24.59
N GLU A 12 -16.15 1.19 23.82
CA GLU A 12 -16.79 2.28 23.06
C GLU A 12 -17.62 1.77 21.86
N LEU A 13 -17.37 0.54 21.39
CA LEU A 13 -17.91 0.03 20.13
C LEU A 13 -18.31 -1.46 20.17
N PRO A 14 -19.54 -1.82 19.76
CA PRO A 14 -19.93 -3.22 19.65
C PRO A 14 -19.29 -3.89 18.41
N PRO A 15 -18.97 -5.20 18.48
CA PRO A 15 -18.55 -5.96 17.31
C PRO A 15 -19.69 -5.98 16.26
N GLY A 16 -19.32 -6.03 14.99
CA GLY A 16 -20.25 -5.95 13.88
C GLY A 16 -19.58 -5.55 12.58
N THR A 17 -20.37 -5.41 11.52
CA THR A 17 -19.88 -4.98 10.21
C THR A 17 -20.12 -3.49 10.03
N TYR A 18 -19.07 -2.75 9.69
CA TYR A 18 -19.11 -1.32 9.47
C TYR A 18 -18.57 -0.99 8.08
N ARG A 19 -19.30 -0.16 7.33
CA ARG A 19 -18.80 0.47 6.10
C ARG A 19 -17.80 1.55 6.48
N VAL A 20 -16.53 1.37 6.11
CA VAL A 20 -15.46 2.30 6.51
C VAL A 20 -14.50 2.60 5.36
N ASP A 21 -13.91 3.79 5.42
CA ASP A 21 -12.72 4.16 4.66
C ASP A 21 -11.49 3.60 5.35
N ILE A 22 -10.75 2.74 4.67
CA ILE A 22 -9.53 2.13 5.18
C ILE A 22 -8.35 3.02 4.81
N TYR A 23 -7.62 3.44 5.83
CA TYR A 23 -6.36 4.17 5.72
C TYR A 23 -5.23 3.32 6.27
N LEU A 24 -4.11 3.27 5.56
CA LEU A 24 -2.88 2.62 5.99
C LEU A 24 -1.74 3.63 6.00
N ASN A 25 -1.10 3.84 7.15
CA ASN A 25 -0.05 4.84 7.35
C ASN A 25 -0.47 6.22 6.79
N ASN A 26 -1.69 6.65 7.12
CA ASN A 26 -2.35 7.89 6.68
C ASN A 26 -2.70 7.99 5.18
N GLY A 27 -2.42 6.96 4.36
CA GLY A 27 -2.85 6.89 2.96
C GLY A 27 -4.18 6.17 2.79
N TYR A 28 -5.10 6.73 2.00
CA TYR A 28 -6.36 6.08 1.64
C TYR A 28 -6.09 4.82 0.79
N MET A 29 -6.78 3.73 1.10
CA MET A 29 -6.65 2.46 0.38
C MET A 29 -7.93 2.06 -0.35
N ALA A 30 -9.05 1.97 0.39
CA ALA A 30 -10.34 1.56 -0.16
C ALA A 30 -11.48 1.84 0.82
N THR A 31 -12.71 1.91 0.30
CA THR A 31 -13.94 1.97 1.11
C THR A 31 -14.66 0.62 1.03
N ARG A 32 -14.89 -0.06 2.16
CA ARG A 32 -15.55 -1.38 2.18
C ARG A 32 -16.24 -1.68 3.50
N ASP A 33 -17.09 -2.70 3.49
CA ASP A 33 -17.63 -3.28 4.71
C ASP A 33 -16.55 -4.13 5.38
N VAL A 34 -16.21 -3.80 6.64
CA VAL A 34 -15.24 -4.53 7.46
C VAL A 34 -15.95 -5.07 8.68
N THR A 35 -15.78 -6.37 8.92
CA THR A 35 -16.30 -7.03 10.13
C THR A 35 -15.30 -6.84 11.26
N PHE A 36 -15.79 -6.38 12.41
CA PHE A 36 -15.02 -6.22 13.64
C PHE A 36 -15.46 -7.27 14.65
N ASN A 37 -14.50 -8.06 15.12
CA ASN A 37 -14.72 -9.09 16.13
C ASN A 37 -14.20 -8.62 17.48
N THR A 38 -14.71 -9.17 18.57
CA THR A 38 -14.13 -8.95 19.90
C THR A 38 -12.69 -9.44 19.90
N GLY A 39 -11.77 -8.61 20.41
CA GLY A 39 -10.35 -8.93 20.46
C GLY A 39 -9.62 -8.11 21.49
N ASP A 40 -8.33 -8.41 21.65
CA ASP A 40 -7.44 -7.69 22.56
C ASP A 40 -6.91 -6.43 21.87
N SER A 41 -7.62 -5.32 22.07
CA SER A 41 -7.28 -3.98 21.59
C SER A 41 -7.83 -2.93 22.56
N GLU A 42 -7.36 -1.68 22.46
CA GLU A 42 -7.89 -0.58 23.28
C GLU A 42 -9.40 -0.38 23.13
N GLN A 43 -9.96 -0.68 21.94
CA GLN A 43 -11.39 -0.56 21.65
C GLN A 43 -12.17 -1.85 21.92
N GLY A 44 -11.50 -2.93 22.35
CA GLY A 44 -12.09 -4.26 22.56
C GLY A 44 -12.56 -4.96 21.28
N ILE A 45 -12.27 -4.37 20.11
CA ILE A 45 -12.61 -4.90 18.80
C ILE A 45 -11.43 -4.83 17.85
N VAL A 46 -11.35 -5.79 16.92
CA VAL A 46 -10.29 -5.87 15.90
C VAL A 46 -10.90 -6.09 14.51
N PRO A 47 -10.37 -5.45 13.45
CA PRO A 47 -10.86 -5.65 12.10
C PRO A 47 -10.46 -7.03 11.58
N CYS A 48 -11.40 -7.73 10.95
CA CYS A 48 -11.12 -8.93 10.18
C CYS A 48 -10.70 -8.55 8.77
N LEU A 49 -9.39 -8.62 8.51
CA LEU A 49 -8.81 -8.40 7.18
C LEU A 49 -8.07 -9.66 6.74
N THR A 50 -8.26 -10.06 5.49
CA THR A 50 -7.60 -11.26 4.95
C THR A 50 -6.18 -10.94 4.50
N ARG A 51 -5.37 -12.00 4.31
CA ARG A 51 -4.00 -11.87 3.79
C ARG A 51 -3.96 -11.15 2.45
N ALA A 52 -4.87 -11.50 1.53
CA ALA A 52 -4.95 -10.88 0.21
C ALA A 52 -5.29 -9.38 0.30
N GLN A 53 -6.20 -9.01 1.19
CA GLN A 53 -6.57 -7.62 1.41
C GLN A 53 -5.38 -6.80 1.94
N LEU A 54 -4.68 -7.31 2.95
CA LEU A 54 -3.49 -6.65 3.49
C LEU A 54 -2.37 -6.52 2.43
N ALA A 55 -2.14 -7.57 1.63
CA ALA A 55 -1.18 -7.55 0.53
C ALA A 55 -1.50 -6.46 -0.50
N SER A 56 -2.78 -6.34 -0.89
CA SER A 56 -3.24 -5.31 -1.84
C SER A 56 -3.03 -3.88 -1.32
N MET A 57 -3.09 -3.68 -0.01
CA MET A 57 -2.83 -2.39 0.64
C MET A 57 -1.33 -2.08 0.78
N GLY A 58 -0.46 -3.01 0.43
CA GLY A 58 0.99 -2.82 0.41
C GLY A 58 1.75 -3.51 1.55
N LEU A 59 1.09 -4.37 2.35
CA LEU A 59 1.81 -5.24 3.29
C LEU A 59 2.62 -6.28 2.51
N ASN A 60 3.91 -6.42 2.84
CA ASN A 60 4.74 -7.51 2.37
C ASN A 60 4.48 -8.76 3.21
N THR A 61 3.53 -9.60 2.79
CA THR A 61 3.15 -10.82 3.51
C THR A 61 4.30 -11.80 3.72
N ALA A 62 5.33 -11.77 2.88
CA ALA A 62 6.51 -12.63 3.02
C ALA A 62 7.46 -12.18 4.15
N SER A 63 7.37 -10.90 4.58
CA SER A 63 8.15 -10.38 5.71
C SER A 63 7.54 -10.72 7.07
N VAL A 64 6.31 -11.27 7.11
CA VAL A 64 5.61 -11.61 8.36
C VAL A 64 5.55 -13.12 8.52
N SER A 65 6.36 -13.64 9.45
CA SER A 65 6.42 -15.07 9.77
C SER A 65 5.06 -15.65 10.15
N GLY A 66 4.71 -16.80 9.57
CA GLY A 66 3.46 -17.52 9.85
C GLY A 66 2.23 -17.01 9.09
N MET A 67 2.30 -15.85 8.42
CA MET A 67 1.17 -15.33 7.65
C MET A 67 0.82 -16.20 6.43
N ASN A 68 1.82 -16.89 5.87
CA ASN A 68 1.66 -17.85 4.79
C ASN A 68 0.92 -19.15 5.20
N LEU A 69 0.86 -19.45 6.49
CA LEU A 69 0.18 -20.65 7.01
C LEU A 69 -1.33 -20.44 7.20
N LEU A 70 -1.79 -19.19 7.16
CA LEU A 70 -3.20 -18.86 7.25
C LEU A 70 -3.95 -19.28 5.99
N VAL A 71 -5.19 -19.75 6.17
CA VAL A 71 -6.14 -19.97 5.07
C VAL A 71 -6.49 -18.64 4.43
N ASP A 72 -6.80 -18.62 3.14
CA ASP A 72 -6.96 -17.38 2.36
C ASP A 72 -7.99 -16.40 2.94
N ASP A 73 -9.12 -16.90 3.44
CA ASP A 73 -10.20 -16.10 4.02
C ASP A 73 -10.11 -15.93 5.55
N ALA A 74 -9.02 -16.36 6.17
CA ALA A 74 -8.84 -16.20 7.61
C ALA A 74 -8.61 -14.72 7.99
N CYS A 75 -9.22 -14.29 9.10
CA CYS A 75 -8.92 -12.98 9.70
C CYS A 75 -7.47 -13.00 10.20
N VAL A 76 -6.62 -12.12 9.66
CA VAL A 76 -5.22 -12.01 10.08
C VAL A 76 -5.18 -11.28 11.43
N PRO A 77 -4.60 -11.87 12.49
CA PRO A 77 -4.44 -11.19 13.77
C PRO A 77 -3.27 -10.20 13.69
N LEU A 78 -3.52 -9.05 13.05
CA LEU A 78 -2.51 -8.07 12.66
C LEU A 78 -1.64 -7.60 13.83
N THR A 79 -2.26 -7.25 14.96
CA THR A 79 -1.60 -6.68 16.15
C THR A 79 -0.74 -7.68 16.90
N SER A 80 -0.99 -9.00 16.76
CA SER A 80 -0.17 -10.03 17.40
C SER A 80 0.92 -10.60 16.48
N MET A 81 0.70 -10.59 15.16
CA MET A 81 1.69 -11.07 14.18
C MET A 81 2.73 -10.03 13.81
N ILE A 82 2.40 -8.74 13.90
CA ILE A 82 3.28 -7.64 13.52
C ILE A 82 3.49 -6.75 14.74
N HIS A 83 4.73 -6.72 15.24
CA HIS A 83 5.10 -5.82 16.32
C HIS A 83 4.90 -4.36 15.90
N ASP A 84 4.41 -3.52 16.83
CA ASP A 84 4.08 -2.10 16.60
C ASP A 84 3.01 -1.83 15.52
N ALA A 85 2.27 -2.86 15.07
CA ALA A 85 1.10 -2.63 14.24
C ALA A 85 -0.12 -2.26 15.09
N THR A 86 -0.87 -1.26 14.66
CA THR A 86 -2.10 -0.80 15.34
C THR A 86 -3.27 -0.73 14.38
N ALA A 87 -4.47 -0.92 14.92
CA ALA A 87 -5.73 -0.76 14.22
C ALA A 87 -6.69 0.03 15.11
N HIS A 88 -7.21 1.14 14.59
CA HIS A 88 -8.11 2.02 15.31
C HIS A 88 -9.28 2.42 14.43
N LEU A 89 -10.50 2.21 14.90
CA LEU A 89 -11.73 2.60 14.23
C LEU A 89 -12.20 3.95 14.78
N ASP A 90 -12.22 4.98 13.93
CA ASP A 90 -12.92 6.24 14.19
C ASP A 90 -14.33 6.15 13.57
N VAL A 91 -15.33 6.03 14.41
CA VAL A 91 -16.73 5.88 14.01
C VAL A 91 -17.32 7.21 13.53
N GLY A 92 -16.87 8.32 14.12
CA GLY A 92 -17.35 9.65 13.77
C GLY A 92 -16.99 10.02 12.33
N GLN A 93 -15.85 9.52 11.85
CA GLN A 93 -15.39 9.70 10.47
C GLN A 93 -15.61 8.46 9.58
N GLN A 94 -16.19 7.38 10.10
CA GLN A 94 -16.29 6.08 9.41
C GLN A 94 -14.95 5.61 8.84
N ARG A 95 -13.88 5.74 9.63
CA ARG A 95 -12.50 5.59 9.17
C ARG A 95 -11.75 4.55 9.99
N LEU A 96 -11.22 3.53 9.32
CA LEU A 96 -10.30 2.56 9.90
C LEU A 96 -8.85 3.00 9.65
N ASN A 97 -8.14 3.37 10.70
CA ASN A 97 -6.72 3.72 10.65
C ASN A 97 -5.87 2.51 11.02
N LEU A 98 -5.06 2.06 10.06
CA LEU A 98 -4.06 1.02 10.23
C LEU A 98 -2.67 1.66 10.24
N THR A 99 -1.84 1.29 11.22
CA THR A 99 -0.43 1.64 11.25
C THR A 99 0.39 0.37 11.17
N ILE A 100 1.31 0.30 10.21
CA ILE A 100 2.19 -0.86 10.02
C ILE A 100 3.62 -0.35 9.82
N PRO A 101 4.62 -0.88 10.56
CA PRO A 101 6.01 -0.48 10.38
C PRO A 101 6.48 -0.70 8.94
N GLN A 102 7.22 0.27 8.42
CA GLN A 102 7.70 0.25 7.04
C GLN A 102 8.58 -0.98 6.71
N ALA A 103 9.20 -1.62 7.70
CA ALA A 103 9.95 -2.85 7.53
C ALA A 103 9.11 -4.02 6.99
N PHE A 104 7.79 -4.01 7.25
CA PHE A 104 6.84 -5.01 6.75
C PHE A 104 6.06 -4.53 5.52
N MET A 105 6.34 -3.32 5.04
CA MET A 105 5.70 -2.78 3.84
C MET A 105 6.48 -3.23 2.60
N SER A 106 5.75 -3.50 1.52
CA SER A 106 6.36 -3.74 0.21
C SER A 106 7.08 -2.47 -0.25
N ASN A 107 8.37 -2.60 -0.55
CA ASN A 107 9.22 -1.50 -0.97
C ASN A 107 8.70 -0.88 -2.28
N ARG A 108 7.94 0.20 -2.19
CA ARG A 108 7.66 1.09 -3.33
C ARG A 108 8.67 2.21 -3.26
N ALA A 109 9.78 2.08 -4.00
CA ALA A 109 10.73 3.18 -4.15
C ALA A 109 9.98 4.45 -4.63
N ARG A 110 10.43 5.63 -4.22
CA ARG A 110 9.86 6.88 -4.75
C ARG A 110 9.99 6.88 -6.28
N GLY A 111 8.86 7.01 -6.99
CA GLY A 111 8.79 6.88 -8.45
C GLY A 111 8.53 5.45 -8.97
N TYR A 112 8.17 4.50 -8.11
CA TYR A 112 7.79 3.15 -8.54
C TYR A 112 6.54 3.16 -9.43
N ILE A 113 6.65 2.52 -10.58
CA ILE A 113 5.54 2.28 -11.52
C ILE A 113 5.31 0.76 -11.58
N PRO A 114 4.11 0.26 -11.22
CA PRO A 114 3.76 -1.15 -11.35
C PRO A 114 4.10 -1.71 -12.74
N PRO A 115 4.73 -2.90 -12.84
CA PRO A 115 5.06 -3.55 -14.12
C PRO A 115 3.85 -3.77 -15.03
N GLU A 116 2.68 -3.91 -14.42
CA GLU A 116 1.38 -4.06 -15.10
C GLU A 116 1.03 -2.84 -15.97
N LEU A 117 1.55 -1.66 -15.62
CA LEU A 117 1.33 -0.42 -16.34
C LEU A 117 2.40 -0.15 -17.42
N TRP A 118 3.39 -1.04 -17.57
CA TRP A 118 4.44 -0.85 -18.56
C TRP A 118 3.90 -1.22 -19.94
N ASP A 119 3.93 -0.25 -20.85
CA ASP A 119 3.58 -0.49 -22.25
C ASP A 119 4.79 -1.09 -22.98
N PRO A 120 4.72 -2.34 -23.50
CA PRO A 120 5.80 -2.95 -24.26
C PRO A 120 6.05 -2.27 -25.62
N GLY A 121 5.16 -1.36 -26.03
CA GLY A 121 5.16 -0.76 -27.34
C GLY A 121 4.58 -1.68 -28.40
N ILE A 122 4.65 -1.23 -29.65
CA ILE A 122 4.17 -1.97 -30.82
C ILE A 122 5.34 -2.57 -31.60
N ASN A 123 5.08 -3.60 -32.39
CA ASN A 123 6.06 -4.13 -33.34
C ASN A 123 6.35 -3.08 -34.43
N ALA A 124 7.60 -2.65 -34.55
CA ALA A 124 8.02 -1.63 -35.52
C ALA A 124 9.44 -1.89 -36.06
N GLY A 125 9.70 -1.45 -37.29
CA GLY A 125 11.04 -1.34 -37.86
C GLY A 125 11.54 0.10 -37.77
N LEU A 126 12.82 0.31 -37.45
CA LEU A 126 13.39 1.64 -37.21
C LEU A 126 14.72 1.81 -37.95
N LEU A 127 14.83 2.84 -38.78
CA LEU A 127 16.05 3.21 -39.51
C LEU A 127 16.32 4.70 -39.31
N ASN A 128 17.47 5.02 -38.72
CA ASN A 128 17.95 6.39 -38.58
C ASN A 128 19.25 6.56 -39.35
N TYR A 129 19.33 7.59 -40.20
CA TYR A 129 20.54 7.94 -40.95
C TYR A 129 20.86 9.42 -40.75
N ASN A 130 22.13 9.74 -40.45
CA ASN A 130 22.61 11.11 -40.31
C ASN A 130 23.91 11.28 -41.12
N PHE A 131 23.90 12.25 -42.05
CA PHE A 131 25.06 12.61 -42.86
C PHE A 131 25.31 14.11 -42.75
N SER A 132 26.45 14.47 -42.17
CA SER A 132 26.86 15.85 -41.96
C SER A 132 28.27 16.07 -42.51
N GLY A 133 28.50 17.18 -43.21
CA GLY A 133 29.80 17.55 -43.76
C GLY A 133 30.12 19.02 -43.51
N ASN A 134 31.38 19.31 -43.23
CA ASN A 134 31.91 20.66 -43.09
C ASN A 134 33.19 20.77 -43.93
N SER A 135 33.35 21.86 -44.68
CA SER A 135 34.57 22.17 -45.42
C SER A 135 35.03 23.57 -45.01
N VAL A 136 36.15 23.64 -44.28
CA VAL A 136 36.78 24.89 -43.88
C VAL A 136 38.08 25.05 -44.66
N GLN A 137 38.23 26.17 -45.36
CA GLN A 137 39.42 26.47 -46.13
C GLN A 137 40.00 27.81 -45.66
N ASN A 138 41.15 27.76 -45.00
CA ASN A 138 41.89 28.94 -44.58
C ASN A 138 42.99 29.25 -45.59
N ARG A 139 43.00 30.48 -46.11
CA ARG A 139 44.13 30.98 -46.91
C ARG A 139 45.16 31.60 -45.99
N ILE A 140 46.36 31.01 -45.96
CA ILE A 140 47.56 31.68 -45.44
C ILE A 140 48.19 32.40 -46.63
N GLY A 141 48.13 33.74 -46.62
CA GLY A 141 48.81 34.56 -47.61
C GLY A 141 50.33 34.41 -47.44
N SER A 142 51.00 33.91 -48.47
CA SER A 142 52.47 33.89 -48.56
C SER A 142 52.94 35.29 -48.98
N ASN A 143 53.63 35.98 -48.08
CA ASN A 143 54.36 37.20 -48.42
C ASN A 143 55.80 36.78 -48.73
N SER A 144 56.16 36.72 -50.01
CA SER A 144 57.54 36.55 -50.46
C SER A 144 58.32 37.85 -50.26
N ARG A 145 59.51 37.72 -49.66
CA ARG A 145 60.46 38.79 -49.34
C ARG A 145 60.88 39.63 -50.54
#